data_AF-A0A7L9BE46-F1
#
_entry.id   AF-A0A7L9BE46-F1
#
_cell.length_a   1.000
_cell.length_b   1.000
_cell.length_c   1.000
_cell.angle_alpha   90.00
_cell.angle_beta   90.00
_cell.angle_gamma   90.00
#
_symmetry.space_group_name_H-M   'P 1'
#
loop_
_entity.id
_entity.type
_entity.pdbx_description
1 polymer ?
#
loop_
_entity_poly.entity_id
_entity_poly.type
_entity_poly.pdbx_seq_one_letter_code
_entity_poly.pdbx_strand_id
1 'polypeptide(L)' 'MKLPDVILLSLAAALLIIGIHQVMTAGIGNAYWILMIASALFLVYTYRKRK' A
#
# COMPACT_ATOMS: atom_id res chain seq x y z
N MET A 1 8.53 6.66 15.72
CA MET A 1 8.39 5.82 14.51
C MET A 1 9.73 5.15 14.33
N LYS A 2 9.78 3.82 14.39
CA LYS A 2 11.05 3.11 14.17
C LYS A 2 11.32 3.05 12.67
N LEU A 3 12.58 2.91 12.26
CA LEU A 3 12.99 2.73 10.86
C LEU A 3 12.07 1.78 10.05
N PRO A 4 11.70 0.58 10.58
CA PRO A 4 10.80 -0.32 9.84
C PRO A 4 9.37 0.21 9.67
N ASP A 5 8.88 1.10 10.54
CA ASP A 5 7.54 1.66 10.40
C ASP A 5 7.49 2.71 9.28
N VAL A 6 8.59 3.47 9.12
CA VAL A 6 8.75 4.44 8.02
C VAL A 6 8.85 3.72 6.69
N ILE A 7 9.68 2.68 6.60
CA ILE A 7 9.82 1.86 5.38
C ILE A 7 8.47 1.25 4.99
N LEU A 8 7.74 0.68 5.96
CA LEU A 8 6.45 0.05 5.72
C LEU A 8 5.40 1.05 5.21
N LEU A 9 5.35 2.24 5.81
CA LEU A 9 4.44 3.30 5.41
C LEU A 9 4.79 3.84 4.01
N SER A 10 6.07 4.11 3.74
CA SER A 10 6.54 4.58 2.44
C SER A 10 6.28 3.56 1.33
N LEU A 11 6.48 2.28 1.61
CA LEU A 11 6.20 1.20 0.66
C LEU A 11 4.70 1.07 0.35
N ALA A 12 3.86 1.13 1.39
CA ALA A 12 2.40 1.12 1.22
C ALA A 12 1.93 2.32 0.36
N ALA A 13 2.46 3.52 0.62
CA ALA A 13 2.15 4.72 -0.15
C ALA A 13 2.59 4.61 -1.62
N ALA A 14 3.81 4.12 -1.87
CA ALA A 14 4.33 3.94 -3.23
C ALA A 14 3.46 2.96 -4.04
N LEU A 15 3.11 1.82 -3.45
CA LEU A 15 2.25 0.82 -4.11
C LEU A 15 0.83 1.34 -4.34
N LEU A 16 0.32 2.18 -3.44
CA LEU A 16 -0.98 2.81 -3.62
C LEU A 16 -0.98 3.80 -4.80
N ILE A 17 0.07 4.62 -4.94
CA ILE A 17 0.25 5.53 -6.09
C ILE A 17 0.33 4.74 -7.40
N ILE A 18 1.14 3.67 -7.43
CA ILE A 18 1.26 2.79 -8.61
C ILE A 18 -0.09 2.15 -8.93
N GLY A 19 -0.83 1.69 -7.91
CA GLY A 19 -2.16 1.11 -8.08
C GLY A 19 -3.17 2.09 -8.66
N ILE A 20 -3.19 3.34 -8.19
CA ILE A 20 -4.03 4.38 -8.76
C ILE A 20 -3.68 4.62 -10.24
N HIS A 21 -2.40 4.73 -10.56
CA HIS A 21 -1.96 4.86 -11.95
C HIS A 21 -2.40 3.66 -12.80
N GLN A 22 -2.31 2.44 -12.25
CA GLN A 22 -2.72 1.22 -12.94
C GLN A 22 -4.25 1.14 -13.13
N VAL A 23 -5.04 1.63 -12.17
CA VAL A 23 -6.49 1.78 -12.32
C VAL A 23 -6.81 2.69 -13.50
N MET A 24 -6.09 3.82 -13.60
CA MET A 24 -6.32 4.82 -14.65
C MET A 24 -5.90 4.33 -16.05
N THR A 25 -4.91 3.44 -16.13
CA THR A 25 -4.32 3.00 -17.41
C THR A 25 -4.81 1.63 -17.90
N ALA A 26 -5.03 0.69 -16.99
CA ALA A 26 -5.36 -0.71 -17.29
C ALA A 26 -6.67 -1.18 -16.62
N GLY A 27 -7.35 -0.30 -15.89
CA GLY A 27 -8.62 -0.59 -15.22
C GLY A 27 -8.47 -1.30 -13.86
N ILE A 28 -9.58 -1.35 -13.12
CA ILE A 28 -9.63 -1.89 -11.75
C ILE A 28 -9.27 -3.38 -11.71
N GLY A 29 -9.68 -4.18 -12.70
CA GLY A 29 -9.40 -5.61 -12.72
C GLY A 29 -7.91 -5.92 -12.65
N ASN A 30 -7.10 -5.20 -13.45
CA ASN A 30 -5.65 -5.37 -13.45
C ASN A 30 -4.97 -4.74 -12.24
N ALA A 31 -5.52 -3.64 -11.71
CA ALA A 31 -4.97 -2.95 -10.54
C ALA A 31 -5.34 -3.59 -9.19
N TYR A 32 -6.29 -4.53 -9.18
CA TYR A 32 -6.85 -5.09 -7.95
C TYR A 32 -5.80 -5.67 -7.02
N TRP A 33 -4.85 -6.44 -7.56
CA TRP A 33 -3.82 -7.10 -6.76
C TRP A 33 -2.88 -6.09 -6.08
N ILE A 34 -2.49 -5.02 -6.78
CA ILE A 34 -1.52 -4.05 -6.23
C ILE A 34 -2.19 -3.16 -5.17
N LEU A 35 -3.48 -2.85 -5.36
CA LEU A 35 -4.30 -2.16 -4.36
C LEU A 35 -4.52 -3.03 -3.12
N MET A 36 -4.72 -4.34 -3.28
CA MET A 36 -4.80 -5.29 -2.16
C MET A 36 -3.50 -5.32 -1.35
N ILE A 37 -2.33 -5.39 -2.01
CA ILE A 37 -1.03 -5.40 -1.32
C ILE A 37 -0.79 -4.07 -0.61
N ALA A 38 -1.04 -2.94 -1.27
CA ALA A 38 -0.90 -1.62 -0.65
C ALA A 38 -1.77 -1.48 0.62
N SER A 39 -3.03 -1.93 0.52
CA SER A 39 -3.98 -1.92 1.63
C SER A 39 -3.53 -2.84 2.77
N ALA A 40 -3.04 -4.06 2.45
CA ALA A 40 -2.52 -4.99 3.44
C ALA A 40 -1.31 -4.41 4.19
N LEU A 41 -0.35 -3.81 3.48
CA LEU A 41 0.82 -3.16 4.10
C LEU A 41 0.41 -2.00 5.01
N PHE A 42 -0.56 -1.20 4.60
CA PHE A 42 -1.11 -0.12 5.42
C PHE A 42 -1.80 -0.64 6.69
N LEU A 43 -2.55 -1.75 6.59
CA LEU A 43 -3.17 -2.39 7.74
C LEU A 43 -2.13 -2.99 8.69
N VAL A 44 -1.06 -3.62 8.17
CA VAL A 44 0.06 -4.11 8.99
C VAL A 44 0.76 -2.96 9.70
N TYR A 45 0.97 -1.82 9.04
CA TYR A 45 1.49 -0.62 9.68
C TYR A 45 0.59 -0.15 10.82
N THR A 46 -0.72 -0.07 10.57
CA THR A 46 -1.71 0.36 11.56
C THR A 46 -1.75 -0.59 12.76
N TYR A 47 -1.70 -1.91 12.52
CA TYR A 47 -1.65 -2.92 13.57
C TYR A 47 -0.40 -2.77 14.43
N ARG A 48 0.78 -2.62 13.80
CA ARG A 48 2.05 -2.40 14.51
C ARG A 48 2.11 -1.12 15.32
N LYS A 49 1.38 -0.07 14.89
CA LYS A 49 1.29 1.22 15.58
C LYS A 49 0.36 1.20 16.79
N ARG A 50 -0.64 0.31 16.80
CA ARG A 50 -1.65 0.17 17.86
C ARG A 50 -1.25 -0.82 18.95
N LYS A 51 -0.37 -1.76 18.62
CA LYS A 51 0.31 -2.64 19.60
C LYS A 51 1.39 -1.86 20.34
#